data_AF-A0A6P0HY40-F1
#
_entry.id   AF-A0A6P0HY40-F1
#
_cell.length_a   1.000
_cell.length_b   1.000
_cell.length_c   1.000
_cell.angle_alpha   90.00
_cell.angle_beta   90.00
_cell.angle_gamma   90.00
#
_symmetry.space_group_name_H-M   'P 1'
#
loop_
_entity.id
_entity.type
_entity.pdbx_description
1 polymer ?
#
loop_
_entity_poly.entity_id
_entity_poly.type
_entity_poly.pdbx_seq_one_letter_code
_entity_poly.pdbx_strand_id
1 'polypeptide(L)'
;MVDHNFVYPPDQDELPLPLWAQDCLNTFNQLFWNEVWREGQDAIEILHFEAKLAGHAYIKEGMILRAFQLYKLYRDLGYKTFQDYCLKEVGKKAWQCKQLIKAAMTGWHLLCEGFQKLPNCVAQASALLVKSTKEGTDGDIAADWQKCIDIAVTEGKPMTAHFIESVLDPDSVKKTKQIKLPFEVWRAFKKKANRAGLSVQEYLERLANEEDSESLEEESTQEDETPAESEEQDQHSTDNDTRTTSTVQNDRKELGDSICDEISGASQFIEIQDDPIPY
;
A
#
# COMPACT_ATOMS: atom_id res chain seq x y z
N MET A 1 -15.77 -5.15 -31.28
CA MET A 1 -15.09 -6.32 -30.70
C MET A 1 -13.72 -5.83 -30.28
N VAL A 2 -13.32 -6.00 -29.03
CA VAL A 2 -12.01 -5.52 -28.53
C VAL A 2 -11.01 -6.65 -28.70
N ASP A 3 -9.95 -6.40 -29.45
CA ASP A 3 -8.89 -7.38 -29.67
C ASP A 3 -7.92 -7.37 -28.49
N HIS A 4 -8.23 -8.21 -27.50
CA HIS A 4 -7.37 -8.44 -26.35
C HIS A 4 -6.19 -9.30 -26.80
N ASN A 5 -5.11 -8.64 -27.22
CA ASN A 5 -3.85 -9.25 -27.66
C ASN A 5 -3.15 -10.00 -26.51
N PHE A 6 -3.71 -11.13 -26.12
CA PHE A 6 -3.13 -12.08 -25.19
C PHE A 6 -2.00 -12.85 -25.90
N VAL A 7 -0.78 -12.70 -25.37
CA VAL A 7 0.35 -13.52 -25.82
C VAL A 7 0.08 -14.96 -25.42
N TYR A 8 0.04 -15.87 -26.39
CA TYR A 8 -0.07 -17.30 -26.13
C TYR A 8 1.11 -17.74 -25.23
N PRO A 9 0.90 -18.59 -24.20
CA PRO A 9 2.02 -19.17 -23.47
C PRO A 9 2.91 -19.94 -24.46
N PRO A 10 4.24 -19.97 -24.24
CA PRO A 10 5.15 -20.71 -25.12
C PRO A 10 4.77 -22.20 -25.15
N ASP A 11 5.06 -22.85 -26.28
CA ASP A 11 4.74 -24.25 -26.49
C ASP A 11 5.38 -25.13 -25.41
N GLN A 12 4.58 -26.05 -24.84
CA GLN A 12 4.95 -26.81 -23.63
C GLN A 12 6.17 -27.74 -23.82
N ASP A 13 6.58 -27.97 -25.07
CA ASP A 13 7.76 -28.74 -25.45
C ASP A 13 9.09 -28.03 -25.11
N GLU A 14 9.13 -26.70 -24.97
CA GLU A 14 10.38 -25.98 -24.68
C GLU A 14 10.81 -26.07 -23.20
N LEU A 15 9.85 -26.23 -22.28
CA LEU A 15 10.10 -26.30 -20.83
C LEU A 15 9.03 -27.17 -20.15
N PRO A 16 9.34 -28.41 -19.73
CA PRO A 16 8.37 -29.29 -19.08
C PRO A 16 8.03 -28.78 -17.68
N LEU A 17 6.92 -28.05 -17.58
CA LEU A 17 6.34 -27.59 -16.33
C LEU A 17 5.99 -28.79 -15.41
N PRO A 18 6.05 -28.64 -14.08
CA PRO A 18 5.51 -29.64 -13.15
C PRO A 18 4.05 -29.97 -13.47
N LEU A 19 3.61 -31.22 -13.25
CA LEU A 19 2.26 -31.67 -13.64
C LEU A 19 1.14 -30.75 -13.12
N TRP A 20 1.19 -30.34 -11.84
CA TRP A 20 0.21 -29.40 -11.27
C TRP A 20 0.16 -28.04 -11.98
N ALA A 21 1.29 -27.59 -12.53
CA ALA A 21 1.38 -26.34 -13.28
C ALA A 21 0.91 -26.53 -14.74
N GLN A 22 1.12 -27.72 -15.32
CA GLN A 22 0.48 -28.10 -16.58
C GLN A 22 -1.05 -28.14 -16.43
N ASP A 23 -1.57 -28.78 -15.37
CA ASP A 23 -3.01 -28.87 -15.09
C ASP A 23 -3.64 -27.48 -14.92
N CYS A 24 -3.01 -26.59 -14.14
CA CYS A 24 -3.45 -25.20 -14.01
C CYS A 24 -3.38 -24.43 -15.34
N LEU A 25 -2.29 -24.55 -16.11
CA LEU A 25 -2.13 -23.86 -17.39
C LEU A 25 -3.11 -24.38 -18.45
N ASN A 26 -3.36 -25.69 -18.49
CA ASN A 26 -4.30 -26.33 -19.40
C ASN A 26 -5.74 -25.91 -19.07
N THR A 27 -6.10 -25.87 -17.78
CA THR A 27 -7.40 -25.33 -17.32
C THR A 27 -7.55 -23.85 -17.69
N PHE A 28 -6.51 -23.04 -17.50
CA PHE A 28 -6.51 -21.63 -17.84
C PHE A 28 -6.63 -21.39 -19.35
N ASN A 29 -5.89 -22.14 -20.18
CA ASN A 29 -5.97 -22.06 -21.65
C ASN A 29 -7.34 -22.54 -22.17
N GLN A 30 -7.88 -23.63 -21.64
CA GLN A 30 -9.21 -24.14 -22.02
C GLN A 30 -10.33 -23.16 -21.66
N LEU A 31 -10.26 -22.52 -20.49
CA LEU A 31 -11.21 -21.46 -20.14
C LEU A 31 -10.99 -20.23 -21.03
N PHE A 32 -9.84 -19.57 -20.91
CA PHE A 32 -9.65 -18.22 -21.45
C PHE A 32 -9.37 -18.18 -22.96
N TRP A 33 -8.44 -18.99 -23.49
CA TRP A 33 -8.02 -18.90 -24.90
C TRP A 33 -8.94 -19.67 -25.86
N ASN A 34 -9.52 -20.79 -25.42
CA ASN A 34 -10.55 -21.50 -26.18
C ASN A 34 -11.97 -20.95 -25.93
N GLU A 35 -12.07 -19.84 -25.19
CA GLU A 35 -13.29 -19.06 -24.91
C GLU A 35 -14.48 -19.83 -24.33
N VAL A 36 -14.26 -21.00 -23.70
CA VAL A 36 -15.32 -21.90 -23.19
C VAL A 36 -16.23 -21.23 -22.15
N TRP A 37 -15.74 -20.18 -21.47
CA TRP A 37 -16.56 -19.33 -20.58
C TRP A 37 -17.68 -18.55 -21.28
N ARG A 38 -17.68 -18.45 -22.63
CA ARG A 38 -18.76 -17.79 -23.39
C ARG A 38 -20.01 -18.64 -23.51
N GLU A 39 -19.89 -19.96 -23.47
CA GLU A 39 -20.97 -20.89 -23.88
C GLU A 39 -21.68 -21.56 -22.70
N GLY A 40 -21.06 -21.60 -21.51
CA GLY A 40 -21.61 -22.27 -20.32
C GLY A 40 -21.68 -21.38 -19.08
N GLN A 41 -22.87 -21.27 -18.48
CA GLN A 41 -23.10 -20.63 -17.19
C GLN A 41 -22.15 -21.20 -16.10
N ASP A 42 -22.00 -22.53 -16.08
CA ASP A 42 -21.13 -23.27 -15.17
C ASP A 42 -19.67 -22.77 -15.20
N ALA A 43 -19.15 -22.43 -16.39
CA ALA A 43 -17.78 -21.91 -16.54
C ALA A 43 -17.63 -20.48 -16.01
N ILE A 44 -18.68 -19.65 -16.11
CA ILE A 44 -18.74 -18.32 -15.48
C ILE A 44 -18.78 -18.46 -13.96
N GLU A 45 -19.53 -19.43 -13.43
CA GLU A 45 -19.61 -19.69 -11.99
C GLU A 45 -18.29 -20.24 -11.42
N ILE A 46 -17.59 -21.12 -12.15
CA ILE A 46 -16.22 -21.57 -11.82
C ILE A 46 -15.25 -20.39 -11.77
N LEU A 47 -15.22 -19.53 -12.80
CA LEU A 47 -14.34 -18.36 -12.84
C LEU A 47 -14.64 -17.36 -11.70
N HIS A 48 -15.91 -17.16 -11.36
CA HIS A 48 -16.35 -16.32 -10.25
C HIS A 48 -15.98 -16.92 -8.88
N PHE A 49 -15.98 -18.25 -8.75
CA PHE A 49 -15.53 -18.95 -7.54
C PHE A 49 -14.01 -18.85 -7.38
N GLU A 50 -13.23 -19.14 -8.43
CA GLU A 50 -11.76 -19.00 -8.41
C GLU A 50 -11.33 -17.56 -8.14
N ALA A 51 -12.00 -16.55 -8.72
CA ALA A 51 -11.75 -15.14 -8.42
C ALA A 51 -11.96 -14.78 -6.93
N LYS A 52 -12.91 -15.44 -6.25
CA LYS A 52 -13.13 -15.31 -4.80
C LYS A 52 -12.09 -16.05 -3.98
N LEU A 53 -11.63 -17.22 -4.42
CA LEU A 53 -10.54 -17.95 -3.76
C LEU A 53 -9.20 -17.22 -3.89
N ALA A 54 -8.93 -16.56 -5.02
CA ALA A 54 -7.71 -15.80 -5.26
C ALA A 54 -7.45 -14.71 -4.20
N GLY A 55 -8.49 -14.01 -3.74
CA GLY A 55 -8.40 -13.04 -2.65
C GLY A 55 -7.95 -13.65 -1.30
N HIS A 56 -8.12 -14.95 -1.12
CA HIS A 56 -7.76 -15.69 0.09
C HIS A 56 -6.50 -16.57 -0.10
N ALA A 57 -5.88 -16.56 -1.29
CA ALA A 57 -4.71 -17.38 -1.60
C ALA A 57 -3.51 -17.10 -0.67
N TYR A 58 -3.38 -15.87 -0.15
CA TYR A 58 -2.34 -15.51 0.82
C TYR A 58 -2.48 -16.26 2.16
N ILE A 59 -3.70 -16.63 2.57
CA ILE A 59 -3.94 -17.44 3.78
C ILE A 59 -3.36 -18.84 3.56
N LYS A 60 -3.68 -19.47 2.41
CA LYS A 60 -3.14 -20.78 2.02
C LYS A 60 -1.61 -20.75 1.93
N GLU A 61 -1.03 -19.74 1.25
CA GLU A 61 0.42 -19.61 1.11
C GLU A 61 1.11 -19.43 2.47
N GLY A 62 0.62 -18.50 3.31
CA GLY A 62 1.21 -18.22 4.62
C GLY A 62 1.06 -19.38 5.61
N MET A 63 -0.03 -20.15 5.57
CA MET A 63 -0.19 -21.34 6.42
C MET A 63 0.73 -22.49 5.98
N ILE A 64 0.96 -22.67 4.68
CA ILE A 64 2.00 -23.61 4.17
C ILE A 64 3.38 -23.16 4.65
N LEU A 65 3.74 -21.88 4.48
CA LEU A 65 5.01 -21.33 4.96
C LEU A 65 5.18 -21.46 6.49
N ARG A 66 4.08 -21.34 7.26
CA ARG A 66 4.07 -21.56 8.71
C ARG A 66 4.36 -23.02 9.07
N ALA A 67 3.78 -23.99 8.34
CA ALA A 67 4.08 -25.40 8.53
C ALA A 67 5.55 -25.73 8.20
N PHE A 68 6.08 -25.21 7.08
CA PHE A 68 7.50 -25.31 6.73
C PHE A 68 8.41 -24.71 7.80
N GLN A 69 8.05 -23.55 8.37
CA GLN A 69 8.80 -22.91 9.45
C GLN A 69 8.78 -23.74 10.74
N LEU A 70 7.60 -24.18 11.17
CA LEU A 70 7.34 -24.81 12.47
C LEU A 70 7.93 -26.23 12.54
N TYR A 71 7.57 -27.09 11.58
CA TYR A 71 8.03 -28.48 11.52
C TYR A 71 9.40 -28.62 10.83
N LYS A 72 9.99 -27.51 10.37
CA LYS A 72 11.32 -27.42 9.76
C LYS A 72 11.48 -28.25 8.47
N LEU A 73 10.38 -28.49 7.75
CA LEU A 73 10.27 -29.32 6.54
C LEU A 73 11.23 -28.90 5.40
N TYR A 74 11.69 -27.65 5.42
CA TYR A 74 12.73 -27.17 4.50
C TYR A 74 14.04 -27.98 4.59
N ARG A 75 14.31 -28.63 5.74
CA ARG A 75 15.47 -29.50 5.96
C ARG A 75 15.40 -30.79 5.15
N ASP A 76 14.20 -31.32 4.96
CA ASP A 76 13.97 -32.55 4.19
C ASP A 76 14.18 -32.31 2.68
N LEU A 77 14.02 -31.06 2.25
CA LEU A 77 14.41 -30.54 0.93
C LEU A 77 15.90 -30.08 0.87
N GLY A 78 16.70 -30.38 1.90
CA GLY A 78 18.14 -30.08 1.95
C GLY A 78 18.53 -28.65 2.39
N TYR A 79 17.58 -27.79 2.75
CA TYR A 79 17.88 -26.42 3.17
C TYR A 79 18.33 -26.34 4.64
N LYS A 80 19.44 -25.63 4.89
CA LYS A 80 20.00 -25.45 6.23
C LYS A 80 19.12 -24.55 7.11
N THR A 81 18.60 -23.47 6.53
CA THR A 81 17.75 -22.49 7.23
C THR A 81 16.45 -22.22 6.47
N PHE A 82 15.42 -21.78 7.19
CA PHE A 82 14.18 -21.29 6.58
C PHE A 82 14.45 -20.10 5.65
N GLN A 83 15.47 -19.28 5.92
CA GLN A 83 15.85 -18.14 5.08
C GLN A 83 16.44 -18.57 3.73
N ASP A 84 17.25 -19.63 3.69
CA ASP A 84 17.73 -20.22 2.43
C ASP A 84 16.55 -20.69 1.57
N TYR A 85 15.61 -21.41 2.19
CA TYR A 85 14.41 -21.93 1.54
C TYR A 85 13.51 -20.82 0.99
N CYS A 86 13.19 -19.80 1.80
CA CYS A 86 12.40 -18.64 1.35
C CYS A 86 13.01 -17.96 0.12
N LEU A 87 14.35 -17.77 0.12
CA LEU A 87 15.02 -17.06 -0.95
C LEU A 87 15.17 -17.90 -2.24
N LYS A 88 15.35 -19.22 -2.11
CA LYS A 88 15.67 -20.12 -3.24
C LYS A 88 14.45 -20.80 -3.86
N GLU A 89 13.50 -21.28 -3.04
CA GLU A 89 12.28 -21.95 -3.53
C GLU A 89 11.12 -20.97 -3.68
N VAL A 90 10.92 -20.10 -2.67
CA VAL A 90 9.75 -19.20 -2.61
C VAL A 90 10.01 -17.86 -3.33
N GLY A 91 11.26 -17.57 -3.70
CA GLY A 91 11.67 -16.32 -4.35
C GLY A 91 11.46 -15.05 -3.52
N LYS A 92 11.26 -15.18 -2.19
CA LYS A 92 10.88 -14.09 -1.28
C LYS A 92 11.89 -13.96 -0.14
N LYS A 93 12.20 -12.74 0.29
CA LYS A 93 13.07 -12.52 1.46
C LYS A 93 12.39 -13.07 2.71
N ALA A 94 13.15 -13.65 3.62
CA ALA A 94 12.61 -14.31 4.83
C ALA A 94 11.70 -13.39 5.68
N TRP A 95 11.93 -12.08 5.69
CA TRP A 95 11.06 -11.12 6.36
C TRP A 95 9.68 -10.99 5.67
N GLN A 96 9.63 -11.06 4.33
CA GLN A 96 8.38 -11.03 3.57
C GLN A 96 7.55 -12.30 3.85
N CYS A 97 8.20 -13.47 3.90
CA CYS A 97 7.55 -14.72 4.31
C CYS A 97 7.05 -14.66 5.76
N LYS A 98 7.80 -14.03 6.69
CA LYS A 98 7.33 -13.81 8.07
C LYS A 98 6.10 -12.90 8.14
N GLN A 99 6.03 -11.82 7.34
CA GLN A 99 4.84 -10.96 7.30
C GLN A 99 3.64 -11.65 6.65
N LEU A 100 3.86 -12.44 5.60
CA LEU A 100 2.84 -13.26 4.97
C LEU A 100 2.29 -14.33 5.93
N ILE A 101 3.15 -15.00 6.70
CA ILE A 101 2.75 -15.92 7.78
C ILE A 101 1.86 -15.19 8.80
N LYS A 102 2.26 -14.01 9.28
CA LYS A 102 1.47 -13.21 10.23
C LYS A 102 0.09 -12.86 9.67
N ALA A 103 0.03 -12.29 8.46
CA ALA A 103 -1.22 -11.94 7.80
C ALA A 103 -2.14 -13.16 7.57
N ALA A 104 -1.57 -14.30 7.18
CA ALA A 104 -2.30 -15.55 7.02
C ALA A 104 -2.86 -16.08 8.35
N MET A 105 -2.08 -15.98 9.44
CA MET A 105 -2.56 -16.34 10.78
C MET A 105 -3.71 -15.43 11.24
N THR A 106 -3.68 -14.12 10.94
CA THR A 106 -4.81 -13.21 11.20
C THR A 106 -6.06 -13.61 10.40
N GLY A 107 -5.93 -13.87 9.10
CA GLY A 107 -7.05 -14.33 8.27
C GLY A 107 -7.60 -15.71 8.68
N TRP A 108 -6.71 -16.61 9.15
CA TRP A 108 -7.09 -17.93 9.65
C TRP A 108 -7.80 -17.87 11.00
N HIS A 109 -7.36 -17.03 11.93
CA HIS A 109 -8.04 -16.80 13.21
C HIS A 109 -9.47 -16.31 12.99
N LEU A 110 -9.67 -15.29 12.13
CA LEU A 110 -11.00 -14.81 11.78
C LEU A 110 -11.89 -15.89 11.13
N LEU A 111 -11.30 -16.80 10.34
CA LEU A 111 -12.02 -17.95 9.79
C LEU A 111 -12.46 -18.94 10.90
N CYS A 112 -11.63 -19.16 11.92
CA CYS A 112 -11.98 -19.97 13.09
C CYS A 112 -13.07 -19.33 13.96
N GLU A 113 -13.07 -18.00 14.10
CA GLU A 113 -14.16 -17.23 14.75
C GLU A 113 -15.44 -17.13 13.88
N GLY A 114 -15.47 -17.77 12.71
CA GLY A 114 -16.67 -17.90 11.87
C GLY A 114 -16.96 -16.73 10.93
N PHE A 115 -16.02 -15.80 10.72
CA PHE A 115 -16.24 -14.66 9.82
C PHE A 115 -16.33 -15.09 8.35
N GLN A 116 -17.50 -14.83 7.74
CA GLN A 116 -17.71 -15.07 6.29
C GLN A 116 -17.04 -14.01 5.40
N LYS A 117 -16.70 -12.84 5.95
CA LYS A 117 -15.93 -11.78 5.29
C LYS A 117 -14.55 -11.74 5.95
N LEU A 118 -13.51 -12.11 5.20
CA LEU A 118 -12.12 -12.04 5.66
C LEU A 118 -11.39 -10.88 4.97
N PRO A 119 -10.19 -10.50 5.43
CA PRO A 119 -9.32 -9.61 4.67
C PRO A 119 -8.94 -10.28 3.33
N ASN A 120 -9.16 -9.58 2.21
CA ASN A 120 -8.91 -10.03 0.83
C ASN A 120 -7.43 -9.87 0.40
N CYS A 121 -6.54 -9.38 1.26
CA CYS A 121 -5.11 -9.31 0.96
C CYS A 121 -4.22 -9.16 2.22
N VAL A 122 -2.94 -9.45 2.05
CA VAL A 122 -1.89 -9.28 3.07
C VAL A 122 -1.90 -7.90 3.70
N ALA A 123 -2.13 -6.83 2.92
CA ALA A 123 -2.10 -5.46 3.43
C ALA A 123 -3.26 -5.15 4.39
N GLN A 124 -4.47 -5.65 4.11
CA GLN A 124 -5.62 -5.50 5.02
C GLN A 124 -5.42 -6.30 6.31
N ALA A 125 -4.99 -7.57 6.20
CA ALA A 125 -4.73 -8.42 7.37
C ALA A 125 -3.57 -7.87 8.24
N SER A 126 -2.54 -7.31 7.60
CA SER A 126 -1.41 -6.67 8.29
C SER A 126 -1.82 -5.36 8.97
N ALA A 127 -2.67 -4.55 8.33
CA ALA A 127 -3.22 -3.33 8.93
C ALA A 127 -4.05 -3.66 10.18
N LEU A 128 -4.97 -4.63 10.09
CA LEU A 128 -5.74 -5.12 11.24
C LEU A 128 -4.81 -5.56 12.38
N LEU A 129 -3.90 -6.51 12.12
CA LEU A 129 -2.98 -7.04 13.12
C LEU A 129 -2.15 -5.93 13.81
N VAL A 130 -1.57 -5.02 13.03
CA VAL A 130 -0.69 -3.95 13.55
C VAL A 130 -1.46 -2.91 14.37
N LYS A 131 -2.77 -2.73 14.15
CA LYS A 131 -3.59 -1.83 14.96
C LYS A 131 -4.16 -2.52 16.20
N SER A 132 -4.62 -3.77 16.11
CA SER A 132 -5.16 -4.51 17.25
C SER A 132 -4.12 -4.84 18.32
N THR A 133 -2.84 -5.07 17.96
CA THR A 133 -1.77 -5.39 18.93
C THR A 133 -0.93 -4.18 19.34
N LYS A 134 -1.42 -2.95 19.17
CA LYS A 134 -0.57 -1.74 19.12
C LYS A 134 -0.12 -1.20 20.49
N GLU A 135 -0.70 -1.67 21.58
CA GLU A 135 -0.46 -1.13 22.95
C GLU A 135 0.21 -2.12 23.91
N GLY A 136 0.69 -3.27 23.42
CA GLY A 136 1.31 -4.33 24.25
C GLY A 136 0.32 -5.24 24.96
N THR A 137 -0.97 -4.90 24.92
CA THR A 137 -2.09 -5.83 25.04
C THR A 137 -2.28 -6.62 23.74
N ASP A 138 -2.63 -7.90 23.84
CA ASP A 138 -3.30 -8.62 22.74
C ASP A 138 -4.74 -8.07 22.66
N GLY A 139 -4.97 -7.12 21.76
CA GLY A 139 -6.32 -6.63 21.44
C GLY A 139 -7.12 -7.66 20.65
N ASP A 140 -8.44 -7.59 20.80
CA ASP A 140 -9.38 -8.53 20.17
C ASP A 140 -9.49 -8.25 18.66
N ILE A 141 -8.70 -8.99 17.88
CA ILE A 141 -8.66 -8.97 16.41
C ILE A 141 -10.05 -9.25 15.81
N ALA A 142 -10.89 -10.06 16.46
CA ALA A 142 -12.23 -10.39 15.98
C ALA A 142 -13.21 -9.23 16.21
N ALA A 143 -13.19 -8.62 17.41
CA ALA A 143 -14.00 -7.44 17.71
C ALA A 143 -13.60 -6.23 16.84
N ASP A 144 -12.30 -5.99 16.65
CA ASP A 144 -11.79 -4.94 15.75
C ASP A 144 -12.20 -5.17 14.29
N TRP A 145 -12.14 -6.42 13.82
CA TRP A 145 -12.57 -6.76 12.46
C TRP A 145 -14.09 -6.60 12.27
N GLN A 146 -14.89 -7.00 13.27
CA GLN A 146 -16.34 -6.77 13.27
C GLN A 146 -16.66 -5.27 13.22
N LYS A 147 -16.02 -4.46 14.06
CA LYS A 147 -16.10 -2.99 14.04
C LYS A 147 -15.75 -2.40 12.66
N CYS A 148 -14.71 -2.91 11.99
CA CYS A 148 -14.40 -2.53 10.62
C CYS A 148 -15.51 -2.90 9.63
N ILE A 149 -16.10 -4.11 9.73
CA ILE A 149 -17.19 -4.54 8.87
C ILE A 149 -18.43 -3.66 9.05
N ASP A 150 -18.82 -3.35 10.29
CA ASP A 150 -20.03 -2.60 10.61
C ASP A 150 -19.95 -1.15 10.11
N ILE A 151 -18.79 -0.51 10.26
CA ILE A 151 -18.56 0.84 9.72
C ILE A 151 -18.46 0.82 8.19
N ALA A 152 -17.83 -0.19 7.59
CA ALA A 152 -17.77 -0.32 6.12
C ALA A 152 -19.17 -0.50 5.50
N VAL A 153 -20.05 -1.26 6.15
CA VAL A 153 -21.46 -1.41 5.75
C VAL A 153 -22.24 -0.11 5.96
N THR A 154 -22.06 0.56 7.09
CA THR A 154 -22.78 1.80 7.43
C THR A 154 -22.40 2.97 6.52
N GLU A 155 -21.12 3.12 6.19
CA GLU A 155 -20.61 4.20 5.36
C GLU A 155 -20.55 3.86 3.84
N GLY A 156 -20.83 2.62 3.46
CA GLY A 156 -20.72 2.13 2.08
C GLY A 156 -19.29 2.15 1.50
N LYS A 157 -18.26 2.24 2.35
CA LYS A 157 -16.86 2.41 1.93
C LYS A 157 -16.20 1.06 1.58
N PRO A 158 -15.28 1.03 0.61
CA PRO A 158 -14.50 -0.17 0.31
C PRO A 158 -13.54 -0.49 1.47
N MET A 159 -13.54 -1.75 1.90
CA MET A 159 -12.60 -2.28 2.89
C MET A 159 -11.17 -2.21 2.34
N THR A 160 -10.41 -1.20 2.75
CA THR A 160 -8.99 -1.00 2.36
C THR A 160 -8.10 -1.04 3.60
N ALA A 161 -6.80 -1.28 3.43
CA ALA A 161 -5.86 -1.23 4.54
C ALA A 161 -5.93 0.12 5.28
N HIS A 162 -5.95 1.23 4.53
CA HIS A 162 -6.07 2.57 5.12
C HIS A 162 -7.42 2.83 5.80
N PHE A 163 -8.52 2.26 5.30
CA PHE A 163 -9.81 2.32 5.99
C PHE A 163 -9.74 1.60 7.35
N ILE A 164 -9.18 0.39 7.40
CA ILE A 164 -8.96 -0.38 8.65
C ILE A 164 -8.11 0.45 9.63
N GLU A 165 -7.00 1.03 9.15
CA GLU A 165 -6.16 1.92 9.96
C GLU A 165 -6.95 3.10 10.56
N SER A 166 -7.80 3.74 9.76
CA SER A 166 -8.59 4.90 10.18
C SER A 166 -9.75 4.58 11.15
N VAL A 167 -10.24 3.34 11.14
CA VAL A 167 -11.32 2.86 12.02
C VAL A 167 -10.76 2.40 13.38
N LEU A 168 -9.60 1.77 13.37
CA LEU A 168 -8.98 1.21 14.59
C LEU A 168 -8.13 2.25 15.33
N ASP A 169 -7.50 3.16 14.61
CA ASP A 169 -6.53 4.12 15.16
C ASP A 169 -6.71 5.50 14.48
N PRO A 170 -7.85 6.18 14.73
CA PRO A 170 -8.24 7.41 14.05
C PRO A 170 -7.22 8.54 14.27
N ASP A 171 -6.59 8.60 15.44
CA ASP A 171 -5.61 9.62 15.81
C ASP A 171 -4.24 9.41 15.16
N SER A 172 -3.87 8.18 14.78
CA SER A 172 -2.66 7.96 13.96
C SER A 172 -2.74 8.56 12.57
N VAL A 173 -3.94 8.87 12.08
CA VAL A 173 -4.15 9.55 10.79
C VAL A 173 -3.88 11.05 10.97
N LYS A 174 -2.63 11.39 11.38
CA LYS A 174 -2.06 12.71 11.16
C LYS A 174 -2.13 12.99 9.67
N LYS A 175 -3.04 13.88 9.25
CA LYS A 175 -3.45 14.09 7.84
C LYS A 175 -2.36 14.81 7.04
N THR A 176 -1.28 14.10 6.71
CA THR A 176 -0.16 14.60 5.92
C THR A 176 -0.62 14.96 4.50
N LYS A 177 -0.68 16.26 4.21
CA LYS A 177 -0.97 16.76 2.85
C LYS A 177 0.34 16.86 2.07
N GLN A 178 0.39 16.25 0.88
CA GLN A 178 1.48 16.48 -0.06
C GLN A 178 1.30 17.86 -0.73
N ILE A 179 2.15 18.83 -0.35
CA ILE A 179 2.18 20.16 -0.96
C ILE A 179 3.13 20.15 -2.15
N LYS A 180 2.71 20.71 -3.29
CA LYS A 180 3.60 20.96 -4.45
C LYS A 180 4.17 22.38 -4.35
N LEU A 181 5.47 22.49 -4.14
CA LEU A 181 6.20 23.76 -4.08
C LEU A 181 7.13 23.92 -5.31
N PRO A 182 7.31 25.13 -5.86
CA PRO A 182 8.36 25.39 -6.84
C PRO A 182 9.74 25.08 -6.26
N PHE A 183 10.64 24.53 -7.07
CA PHE A 183 11.93 24.02 -6.62
C PHE A 183 12.78 25.06 -5.85
N GLU A 184 12.84 26.31 -6.32
CA GLU A 184 13.61 27.36 -5.65
C GLU A 184 12.98 27.81 -4.33
N VAL A 185 11.65 27.74 -4.17
CA VAL A 185 10.97 27.99 -2.88
C VAL A 185 11.34 26.90 -1.88
N TRP A 186 11.29 25.63 -2.30
CA TRP A 186 11.74 24.49 -1.49
C TRP A 186 13.23 24.59 -1.11
N ARG A 187 14.08 24.99 -2.06
CA ARG A 187 15.52 25.19 -1.86
C ARG A 187 15.83 26.34 -0.88
N ALA A 188 15.04 27.42 -0.93
CA ALA A 188 15.11 28.51 0.04
C ALA A 188 14.66 28.05 1.45
N PHE A 189 13.55 27.31 1.54
CA PHE A 189 13.08 26.71 2.81
C PHE A 189 14.10 25.77 3.43
N LYS A 190 14.68 24.84 2.65
CA LYS A 190 15.73 23.94 3.15
C LYS A 190 16.98 24.69 3.63
N LYS A 191 17.36 25.80 2.97
CA LYS A 191 18.43 26.69 3.47
C LYS A 191 18.07 27.42 4.78
N LYS A 192 16.81 27.82 4.98
CA LYS A 192 16.35 28.44 6.24
C LYS A 192 16.34 27.42 7.38
N ALA A 193 15.71 26.25 7.19
CA ALA A 193 15.64 25.18 8.17
C ALA A 193 17.04 24.73 8.63
N ASN A 194 17.94 24.44 7.69
CA ASN A 194 19.33 24.06 8.01
C ASN A 194 20.09 25.16 8.78
N ARG A 195 19.79 26.45 8.58
CA ARG A 195 20.39 27.56 9.36
C ARG A 195 19.84 27.64 10.79
N ALA A 196 18.61 27.20 11.01
CA ALA A 196 18.00 27.08 12.33
C ALA A 196 18.38 25.78 13.07
N GLY A 197 19.12 24.87 12.42
CA GLY A 197 19.45 23.55 12.97
C GLY A 197 18.29 22.55 12.98
N LEU A 198 17.19 22.86 12.26
CA LEU A 198 15.95 22.08 12.23
C LEU A 198 15.78 21.35 10.90
N SER A 199 15.03 20.24 10.90
CA SER A 199 14.49 19.69 9.65
C SER A 199 13.48 20.64 9.01
N VAL A 200 13.18 20.44 7.72
CA VAL A 200 12.24 21.31 7.00
C VAL A 200 10.81 21.18 7.55
N GLN A 201 10.46 20.03 8.15
CA GLN A 201 9.15 19.83 8.79
C GLN A 201 9.10 20.56 10.14
N GLU A 202 10.08 20.37 11.03
CA GLU A 202 10.13 21.08 12.32
C GLU A 202 10.21 22.60 12.12
N TYR A 203 10.86 23.07 11.06
CA TYR A 203 10.90 24.50 10.71
C TYR A 203 9.55 25.03 10.19
N LEU A 204 8.75 24.22 9.49
CA LEU A 204 7.38 24.57 9.11
C LEU A 204 6.41 24.53 10.30
N GLU A 205 6.53 23.50 11.15
CA GLU A 205 5.76 23.40 12.40
C GLU A 205 6.10 24.57 13.33
N ARG A 206 7.38 24.97 13.44
CA ARG A 206 7.79 26.17 14.16
C ARG A 206 7.11 27.43 13.60
N LEU A 207 7.22 27.70 12.30
CA LEU A 207 6.63 28.90 11.69
C LEU A 207 5.12 28.99 11.90
N ALA A 208 4.39 27.87 11.74
CA ALA A 208 2.96 27.84 11.96
C ALA A 208 2.55 28.15 13.42
N ASN A 209 3.36 27.74 14.41
CA ASN A 209 3.14 28.06 15.81
C ASN A 209 3.67 29.47 16.20
N GLU A 210 4.56 30.07 15.40
CA GLU A 210 5.02 31.46 15.60
C GLU A 210 3.99 32.46 15.05
N GLU A 211 3.34 32.18 13.92
CA GLU A 211 2.27 33.04 13.35
C GLU A 211 1.03 33.15 14.27
N ASP A 212 0.68 32.12 15.03
CA ASP A 212 -0.38 32.17 16.07
C ASP A 212 -0.01 33.03 17.30
N SER A 213 1.23 33.53 17.40
CA SER A 213 1.73 34.31 18.54
C SER A 213 1.87 35.82 18.29
N GLU A 214 1.80 36.27 17.03
CA GLU A 214 1.67 37.69 16.71
C GLU A 214 0.19 38.09 16.74
N SER A 215 -0.25 38.62 17.88
CA SER A 215 -1.59 39.19 18.04
C SER A 215 -1.84 40.29 17.00
N LEU A 216 -2.94 40.15 16.27
CA LEU A 216 -3.49 41.20 15.39
C LEU A 216 -4.03 42.36 16.25
N GLU A 217 -3.14 43.13 16.87
CA GLU A 217 -3.48 44.43 17.44
C GLU A 217 -3.65 45.45 16.30
N GLU A 218 -4.74 46.22 16.38
CA GLU A 218 -5.23 47.05 15.29
C GLU A 218 -4.48 48.38 15.22
N GLU A 219 -4.13 48.84 14.01
CA GLU A 219 -3.98 50.29 13.77
C GLU A 219 -5.08 50.73 12.81
N SER A 220 -6.11 51.36 13.39
CA SER A 220 -7.36 51.71 12.72
C SER A 220 -7.44 53.21 12.40
N THR A 221 -8.24 53.55 11.39
CA THR A 221 -8.62 54.90 10.97
C THR A 221 -7.51 55.89 10.60
N GLN A 222 -7.48 56.26 9.32
CA GLN A 222 -7.98 57.59 8.97
C GLN A 222 -8.71 57.57 7.63
N GLU A 223 -9.91 58.15 7.61
CA GLU A 223 -10.70 58.46 6.41
C GLU A 223 -10.33 59.88 5.95
N ASP A 224 -10.28 60.12 4.64
CA ASP A 224 -10.41 61.47 4.07
C ASP A 224 -11.02 61.37 2.65
N GLU A 225 -11.67 62.44 2.19
CA GLU A 225 -12.73 62.36 1.16
C GLU A 225 -12.26 62.54 -0.29
N THR A 226 -12.98 61.89 -1.22
CA THR A 226 -12.88 62.08 -2.67
C THR A 226 -13.45 63.45 -3.11
N PRO A 227 -13.08 63.96 -4.30
CA PRO A 227 -14.08 63.90 -5.38
C PRO A 227 -13.52 63.60 -6.79
N ALA A 228 -14.46 63.46 -7.74
CA ALA A 228 -14.32 63.16 -9.19
C ALA A 228 -13.28 64.03 -9.95
N GLU A 229 -12.82 63.71 -11.17
CA GLU A 229 -13.53 63.24 -12.39
C GLU A 229 -12.48 62.59 -13.37
N SER A 230 -12.73 61.97 -14.55
CA SER A 230 -13.87 61.91 -15.49
C SER A 230 -13.97 60.53 -16.22
N GLU A 231 -14.62 60.50 -17.40
CA GLU A 231 -14.80 59.39 -18.36
C GLU A 231 -13.49 59.13 -19.20
N GLU A 232 -13.33 58.16 -20.12
CA GLU A 232 -14.23 57.48 -21.08
C GLU A 232 -13.94 55.96 -21.27
N GLN A 233 -14.76 55.32 -22.10
CA GLN A 233 -14.66 53.91 -22.54
C GLN A 233 -13.78 53.78 -23.79
N ASP A 234 -13.22 52.59 -24.05
CA ASP A 234 -13.19 52.06 -25.42
C ASP A 234 -13.26 50.52 -25.43
N GLN A 235 -13.75 49.94 -26.53
CA GLN A 235 -13.93 48.50 -26.73
C GLN A 235 -13.25 48.02 -28.01
N HIS A 236 -12.40 47.00 -27.94
CA HIS A 236 -12.24 46.12 -29.10
C HIS A 236 -11.84 44.69 -28.71
N SER A 237 -12.68 43.73 -29.09
CA SER A 237 -12.33 42.30 -29.11
C SER A 237 -11.59 41.95 -30.39
N THR A 238 -10.65 41.01 -30.32
CA THR A 238 -10.35 40.12 -31.45
C THR A 238 -9.78 38.81 -30.95
N ASP A 239 -10.43 37.71 -31.30
CA ASP A 239 -9.89 36.38 -31.10
C ASP A 239 -8.64 36.15 -31.97
N ASN A 240 -7.73 35.29 -31.51
CA ASN A 240 -7.17 34.29 -32.40
C ASN A 240 -6.65 33.06 -31.64
N ASP A 241 -7.10 31.91 -32.11
CA ASP A 241 -6.64 30.60 -31.69
C ASP A 241 -5.27 30.31 -32.31
N THR A 242 -4.28 29.80 -31.56
CA THR A 242 -3.11 29.16 -32.18
C THR A 242 -2.50 28.05 -31.32
N ARG A 243 -3.25 26.95 -31.21
CA ARG A 243 -2.81 25.63 -30.77
C ARG A 243 -1.43 25.24 -31.34
N THR A 244 -0.39 25.28 -30.51
CA THR A 244 0.95 24.74 -30.85
C THR A 244 1.33 23.63 -29.87
N THR A 245 1.45 22.41 -30.39
CA THR A 245 1.88 21.22 -29.65
C THR A 245 3.40 21.05 -29.72
N SER A 246 4.07 20.92 -28.58
CA SER A 246 5.49 20.53 -28.52
C SER A 246 5.75 19.50 -27.43
N THR A 247 5.92 18.24 -27.84
CA THR A 247 6.37 17.13 -26.99
C THR A 247 7.90 17.15 -26.88
N VAL A 248 8.44 17.17 -25.66
CA VAL A 248 9.85 16.81 -25.39
C VAL A 248 9.89 15.94 -24.14
N GLN A 249 10.75 14.91 -24.15
CA GLN A 249 10.99 13.97 -23.06
C GLN A 249 12.38 14.22 -22.43
N ASN A 250 12.71 13.44 -21.39
CA ASN A 250 13.87 13.61 -20.48
C ASN A 250 13.63 14.69 -19.41
N ASP A 251 14.16 14.58 -18.19
CA ASP A 251 15.17 13.62 -17.70
C ASP A 251 14.65 12.61 -16.66
N ARG A 252 15.16 11.37 -16.71
CA ARG A 252 14.93 10.34 -15.66
C ARG A 252 16.13 9.40 -15.49
N LYS A 253 17.34 9.95 -15.40
CA LYS A 253 18.58 9.24 -15.00
C LYS A 253 19.50 10.19 -14.23
N GLU A 254 19.35 10.27 -12.91
CA GLU A 254 20.39 10.72 -11.94
C GLU A 254 19.86 10.64 -10.48
N LEU A 255 19.40 9.46 -10.06
CA LEU A 255 18.99 9.22 -8.66
C LEU A 255 19.14 7.75 -8.23
N GLY A 256 20.20 7.08 -8.69
CA GLY A 256 20.52 5.70 -8.31
C GLY A 256 21.50 5.59 -7.14
N ASP A 257 22.57 6.37 -7.17
CA ASP A 257 23.84 6.00 -6.52
C ASP A 257 24.10 6.71 -5.18
N SER A 258 23.05 7.20 -4.51
CA SER A 258 23.15 8.02 -3.29
C SER A 258 22.41 7.42 -2.07
N ILE A 259 22.05 6.14 -2.11
CA ILE A 259 21.33 5.45 -1.01
C ILE A 259 22.00 4.09 -0.70
N CYS A 260 23.28 4.13 -0.34
CA CYS A 260 24.02 2.93 0.13
C CYS A 260 24.75 3.12 1.46
N ASP A 261 25.20 4.33 1.81
CA ASP A 261 26.17 4.51 2.91
C ASP A 261 25.56 4.79 4.30
N GLU A 262 24.27 5.13 4.42
CA GLU A 262 23.66 5.54 5.71
C GLU A 262 22.99 4.39 6.51
N ILE A 263 22.97 3.14 6.01
CA ILE A 263 22.35 1.99 6.72
C ILE A 263 23.41 1.04 7.32
N SER A 264 24.41 1.61 7.99
CA SER A 264 25.45 0.88 8.73
C SER A 264 25.40 1.09 10.26
N GLY A 265 24.55 2.01 10.74
CA GLY A 265 24.62 2.54 12.12
C GLY A 265 23.68 1.94 13.18
N ALA A 266 22.77 1.02 12.83
CA ALA A 266 21.68 0.62 13.74
C ALA A 266 21.36 -0.89 13.73
N SER A 267 22.24 -1.69 14.35
CA SER A 267 21.97 -3.10 14.70
C SER A 267 22.12 -3.32 16.20
N GLN A 268 21.10 -2.98 16.98
CA GLN A 268 20.93 -3.52 18.33
C GLN A 268 20.16 -4.84 18.23
N PHE A 269 20.77 -5.92 18.72
CA PHE A 269 20.14 -7.24 18.78
C PHE A 269 19.11 -7.26 19.90
N ILE A 270 17.93 -7.81 19.62
CA ILE A 270 17.04 -8.37 20.63
C ILE A 270 17.09 -9.88 20.44
N GLU A 271 17.83 -10.57 21.31
CA GLU A 271 17.68 -12.02 21.47
C GLU A 271 16.31 -12.30 22.09
N ILE A 272 15.48 -13.09 21.40
CA ILE A 272 14.25 -13.65 21.96
C ILE A 272 14.57 -15.10 22.28
N GLN A 273 14.44 -15.48 23.55
CA GLN A 273 14.67 -16.85 23.99
C GLN A 273 13.50 -17.75 23.55
N ASP A 274 13.81 -18.93 23.01
CA ASP A 274 12.83 -19.96 22.65
C ASP A 274 12.35 -20.69 23.92
N ASP A 275 11.38 -20.11 24.65
CA ASP A 275 10.67 -20.83 25.72
C ASP A 275 9.58 -21.77 25.15
N PRO A 276 9.49 -23.04 25.60
CA PRO A 276 8.54 -24.00 25.07
C PRO A 276 7.13 -23.84 25.68
N ILE A 277 6.13 -23.66 24.82
CA ILE A 277 4.71 -23.72 25.21
C ILE A 277 4.34 -25.19 25.54
N PRO A 278 3.68 -25.48 26.69
CA PRO A 278 3.21 -26.83 27.01
C PRO A 278 2.04 -27.29 26.13
N TYR A 279 1.84 -28.60 26.07
CA TYR A 279 0.77 -29.29 25.32
C TYR A 279 -0.63 -29.04 25.89
#